data_AF-A0A385TPQ6-F1
#
_entry.id   AF-A0A385TPQ6-F1
#
_cell.length_a   1.000
_cell.length_b   1.000
_cell.length_c   1.000
_cell.angle_alpha   90.00
_cell.angle_beta   90.00
_cell.angle_gamma   90.00
#
_symmetry.space_group_name_H-M   'P 1'
#
loop_
_entity.id
_entity.type
_entity.pdbx_description
1 polymer ?
#
loop_
_entity_poly.entity_id
_entity_poly.type
_entity_poly.pdbx_seq_one_letter_code
_entity_poly.pdbx_strand_id
1 'polypeptide(L)'
;MNDMLVFGRILNMVSQVNTNAYLIGECFFLPFFNRFGPPMMPVDVEVLVDIRDVESTEKKLREMDPALRWHVVGLEEESIKTYLQRSQPLIAFSGAIRLKNVMPEYIFGFEETKNHLEDGCLEWNDQVDKELALSESIKWQDMFTGLKSTLVEAKLKELEFDWEKLEQNMKKTERGGKVTQISLSIDGEGVKGEILQWHRQANKDMEMIVIPPKSKLPSGDPWIASDEEFREWIIDQFLTKYPKTKKDPYVHSIIDMQKESDQKPTHLGWKVYQHSIFAALCLNTKGFSISDRKISRLAIMWHDLGKCANIWTPGAHGAAGAKLWKRYKPDWVTESEEKRISLLIKAHDYMGLMDRAIKDENFKGGISPQQIISFIEDQLNEDVYYGLQLISRIYLADISSVATLRWLISLTGLLDKMVITEYENRIKQIAL
;
A
#
# COMPACT_ATOMS: atom_id res chain seq x y z
N MET A 1 -14.43 11.80 0.70
CA MET A 1 -15.40 11.98 1.82
C MET A 1 -15.10 11.04 3.00
N ASN A 2 -14.57 9.83 2.77
CA ASN A 2 -14.16 8.91 3.85
C ASN A 2 -12.94 9.37 4.66
N ASP A 3 -12.03 10.13 4.06
CA ASP A 3 -10.78 10.56 4.68
C ASP A 3 -11.00 11.43 5.91
N MET A 4 -11.88 12.44 5.79
CA MET A 4 -12.21 13.33 6.90
C MET A 4 -12.90 12.58 8.07
N LEU A 5 -13.55 11.45 7.81
CA LEU A 5 -14.17 10.65 8.86
C LEU A 5 -13.11 9.96 9.74
N VAL A 6 -12.00 9.50 9.17
CA VAL A 6 -10.91 8.86 9.93
C VAL A 6 -10.22 9.87 10.85
N PHE A 7 -9.74 10.98 10.30
CA PHE A 7 -9.07 12.02 11.11
C PHE A 7 -10.03 12.65 12.12
N GLY A 8 -11.29 12.90 11.73
CA GLY A 8 -12.32 13.39 12.64
C GLY A 8 -12.61 12.41 13.79
N ARG A 9 -12.63 11.10 13.53
CA ARG A 9 -12.78 10.07 14.57
C ARG A 9 -11.61 10.11 15.56
N ILE A 10 -10.37 10.15 15.07
CA ILE A 10 -9.17 10.23 15.91
C ILE A 10 -9.21 11.48 16.78
N LEU A 11 -9.51 12.63 16.18
CA LEU A 11 -9.61 13.90 16.88
C LEU A 11 -10.69 13.88 17.96
N ASN A 12 -11.85 13.29 17.66
CA ASN A 12 -12.92 13.12 18.64
C ASN A 12 -12.50 12.21 19.80
N MET A 13 -11.84 11.07 19.53
CA MET A 13 -11.32 10.17 20.57
C MET A 13 -10.36 10.90 21.52
N VAL A 14 -9.41 11.66 20.97
CA VAL A 14 -8.47 12.47 21.76
C VAL A 14 -9.19 13.47 22.66
N SER A 15 -10.19 14.18 22.12
CA SER A 15 -10.95 15.18 22.89
C SER A 15 -11.78 14.59 24.04
N GLN A 16 -12.24 13.34 23.91
CA GLN A 16 -12.97 12.63 24.96
C GLN A 16 -12.06 12.20 26.11
N VAL A 17 -10.79 11.90 25.82
CA VAL A 17 -9.80 11.50 26.82
C VAL A 17 -9.22 12.71 27.54
N ASN A 18 -8.85 13.75 26.80
CA ASN A 18 -8.27 14.97 27.34
C ASN A 18 -8.62 16.17 26.44
N THR A 19 -9.43 17.10 26.96
CA THR A 19 -9.91 18.28 26.22
C THR A 19 -8.81 19.30 25.91
N ASN A 20 -7.67 19.21 26.58
CA ASN A 20 -6.49 20.04 26.34
C ASN A 20 -5.46 19.36 25.43
N ALA A 21 -5.71 18.12 24.98
CA ALA A 21 -4.82 17.41 24.09
C ALA A 21 -4.89 17.93 22.65
N TYR A 22 -3.76 17.85 21.96
CA TYR A 22 -3.63 18.23 20.56
C TYR A 22 -3.13 17.06 19.73
N LEU A 23 -3.70 16.86 18.54
CA LEU A 23 -3.06 16.06 17.50
C LEU A 23 -1.97 16.88 16.82
N ILE A 24 -0.80 16.27 16.66
CA ILE A 24 0.36 16.83 15.95
C ILE A 24 0.86 15.83 14.89
N GLY A 25 1.92 16.17 14.17
CA GLY A 25 2.60 15.26 13.24
C GLY A 25 1.69 14.81 12.09
N GLU A 26 1.76 13.54 11.72
CA GLU A 26 1.02 12.98 10.58
C GLU A 26 -0.48 13.25 10.64
N CYS A 27 -1.08 13.13 11.83
CA CYS A 27 -2.51 13.41 12.03
C CYS A 27 -2.90 14.87 11.77
N PHE A 28 -1.95 15.79 11.85
CA PHE A 28 -2.16 17.20 11.56
C PHE A 28 -1.99 17.52 10.07
N PHE A 29 -0.88 17.10 9.43
CA PHE A 29 -0.58 17.51 8.06
C PHE A 29 -1.08 16.57 6.95
N LEU A 30 -1.27 15.26 7.21
CA LEU A 30 -1.72 14.31 6.17
C LEU A 30 -3.05 14.67 5.51
N PRO A 31 -4.06 15.22 6.21
CA PRO A 31 -5.29 15.69 5.56
C PRO A 31 -5.04 16.69 4.43
N PHE A 32 -3.96 17.48 4.53
CA PHE A 32 -3.55 18.43 3.50
C PHE A 32 -2.64 17.77 2.45
N PHE A 33 -1.81 16.80 2.84
CA PHE A 33 -0.84 16.16 1.95
C PHE A 33 -1.47 15.13 1.01
N ASN A 34 -2.58 14.52 1.40
CA ASN A 34 -3.29 13.49 0.63
C ASN A 34 -3.82 13.95 -0.75
N ARG A 35 -3.68 15.23 -1.12
CA ARG A 35 -3.94 15.74 -2.48
C ARG A 35 -2.70 15.84 -3.37
N PHE A 36 -1.51 15.62 -2.82
CA PHE A 36 -0.21 15.68 -3.52
C PHE A 36 0.41 14.29 -3.73
N GLY A 37 -0.36 13.22 -3.55
CA GLY A 37 0.07 11.84 -3.69
C GLY A 37 -1.04 10.86 -3.35
N PRO A 38 -0.76 9.55 -3.24
CA PRO A 38 -1.74 8.57 -2.79
C PRO A 38 -2.29 8.91 -1.40
N PRO A 39 -3.62 9.01 -1.23
CA PRO A 39 -4.21 9.26 0.07
C PRO A 39 -3.92 8.09 1.01
N MET A 40 -3.40 8.38 2.20
CA MET A 40 -3.09 7.37 3.21
C MET A 40 -3.51 7.79 4.62
N MET A 41 -3.72 6.79 5.47
CA MET A 41 -3.91 6.99 6.91
C MET A 41 -2.57 7.30 7.60
N PRO A 42 -2.58 8.02 8.75
CA PRO A 42 -1.40 8.15 9.59
C PRO A 42 -0.94 6.79 10.07
N VAL A 43 0.37 6.57 10.06
CA VAL A 43 1.02 5.37 10.59
C VAL A 43 1.04 5.45 12.11
N ASP A 44 1.51 6.60 12.61
CA ASP A 44 1.68 6.94 14.01
C ASP A 44 0.71 8.08 14.38
N VAL A 45 0.09 7.98 15.56
CA VAL A 45 -0.84 9.01 16.06
C VAL A 45 -0.18 9.74 17.22
N GLU A 46 0.41 10.90 16.91
CA GLU A 46 1.10 11.75 17.88
C GLU A 46 0.12 12.69 18.58
N VAL A 47 0.10 12.64 19.91
CA VAL A 47 -0.79 13.44 20.77
C VAL A 47 0.04 14.23 21.77
N LEU A 48 -0.07 15.55 21.76
CA LEU A 48 0.58 16.45 22.70
C LEU A 48 -0.37 16.80 23.85
N VAL A 49 0.08 16.61 25.09
CA VAL A 49 -0.64 16.93 26.33
C VAL A 49 0.30 17.59 27.34
N ASP A 50 -0.23 18.10 28.46
CA ASP A 50 0.62 18.46 29.60
C ASP A 50 1.45 17.26 30.06
N ILE A 51 2.74 17.48 30.39
CA ILE A 51 3.66 16.40 30.80
C ILE A 51 3.11 15.54 31.95
N ARG A 52 2.29 16.12 32.84
CA ARG A 52 1.67 15.41 33.98
C ARG A 52 0.57 14.44 33.54
N ASP A 53 0.00 14.64 32.35
CA ASP A 53 -1.13 13.87 31.85
C ASP A 53 -0.73 12.74 30.88
N VAL A 54 0.55 12.65 30.49
CA VAL A 54 1.04 11.74 29.44
C VAL A 54 0.63 10.28 29.69
N GLU A 55 1.02 9.72 30.84
CA GLU A 55 0.74 8.31 31.16
C GLU A 55 -0.76 8.02 31.22
N SER A 56 -1.53 8.91 31.84
CA SER A 56 -2.97 8.75 32.01
C SER A 56 -3.73 8.85 30.68
N THR A 57 -3.30 9.77 29.81
CA THR A 57 -3.89 9.97 28.48
C THR A 57 -3.54 8.80 27.57
N GLU A 58 -2.28 8.39 27.54
CA GLU A 58 -1.83 7.26 26.73
C GLU A 58 -2.58 5.98 27.09
N LYS A 59 -2.70 5.68 28.38
CA LYS A 59 -3.44 4.51 28.86
C LYS A 59 -4.88 4.52 28.37
N LYS A 60 -5.61 5.64 28.56
CA LYS A 60 -7.01 5.77 28.15
C LYS A 60 -7.20 5.68 26.63
N LEU A 61 -6.29 6.29 25.85
CA LEU A 61 -6.33 6.19 24.38
C LEU A 61 -6.10 4.75 23.90
N ARG A 62 -5.14 4.03 24.50
CA ARG A 62 -4.89 2.62 24.22
C ARG A 62 -6.06 1.71 24.61
N GLU A 63 -6.78 2.03 25.69
CA GLU A 63 -8.01 1.35 26.08
C GLU A 63 -9.16 1.64 25.11
N MET A 64 -9.25 2.87 24.59
CA MET A 64 -10.31 3.30 23.68
C MET A 64 -10.16 2.71 22.27
N ASP A 65 -8.95 2.74 21.69
CA ASP A 65 -8.66 2.12 20.39
C ASP A 65 -7.24 1.52 20.40
N PRO A 66 -7.08 0.23 20.76
CA PRO A 66 -5.78 -0.43 20.80
C PRO A 66 -5.18 -0.68 19.41
N ALA A 67 -5.97 -0.53 18.33
CA ALA A 67 -5.51 -0.74 16.96
C ALA A 67 -4.66 0.43 16.45
N LEU A 68 -4.70 1.60 17.09
CA LEU A 68 -3.90 2.76 16.71
C LEU A 68 -2.54 2.78 17.39
N ARG A 69 -1.53 3.30 16.67
CA ARG A 69 -0.17 3.51 17.18
C ARG A 69 -0.09 4.85 17.90
N TRP A 70 -0.72 4.93 19.07
CA TRP A 70 -0.67 6.10 19.94
C TRP A 70 0.76 6.37 20.44
N HIS A 71 1.19 7.61 20.28
CA HIS A 71 2.40 8.18 20.87
C HIS A 71 2.02 9.49 21.57
N VAL A 72 1.99 9.47 22.90
CA VAL A 72 1.64 10.65 23.69
C VAL A 72 2.92 11.33 24.14
N VAL A 73 3.06 12.61 23.80
CA VAL A 73 4.22 13.44 24.14
C VAL A 73 3.79 14.52 25.12
N GLY A 74 4.67 14.83 26.07
CA GLY A 74 4.42 15.84 27.10
C GLY A 74 4.94 17.22 26.70
N LEU A 75 4.10 18.22 26.89
CA LEU A 75 4.40 19.63 26.84
C LEU A 75 4.79 20.08 28.25
N GLU A 76 5.97 20.67 28.38
CA GLU A 76 6.43 21.30 29.63
C GLU A 76 5.79 22.69 29.82
N GLU A 77 6.38 23.57 30.63
CA GLU A 77 5.84 24.91 30.91
C GLU A 77 5.91 25.89 29.72
N GLU A 78 6.42 25.45 28.56
CA GLU A 78 6.47 26.29 27.36
C GLU A 78 5.13 26.33 26.61
N SER A 79 4.92 27.41 25.84
CA SER A 79 3.72 27.52 25.01
C SER A 79 3.74 26.46 23.89
N ILE A 80 2.58 25.92 23.52
CA ILE A 80 2.45 24.99 22.39
C ILE A 80 3.04 25.56 21.09
N LYS A 81 2.90 26.87 20.86
CA LYS A 81 3.46 27.52 19.68
C LYS A 81 4.99 27.39 19.67
N THR A 82 5.63 27.65 20.81
CA THR A 82 7.09 27.51 20.97
C THR A 82 7.54 26.07 20.80
N TYR A 83 6.80 25.11 21.38
CA TYR A 83 7.07 23.68 21.19
C TYR A 83 7.03 23.28 19.72
N LEU A 84 6.00 23.68 18.98
CA LEU A 84 5.86 23.37 17.55
C LEU A 84 7.00 23.96 16.72
N GLN A 85 7.41 25.20 17.03
CA GLN A 85 8.55 25.84 16.37
C GLN A 85 9.89 25.18 16.65
N ARG A 86 10.07 24.49 17.79
CA ARG A 86 11.36 23.88 18.16
C ARG A 86 11.46 22.38 17.88
N SER A 87 10.33 21.71 17.73
CA SER A 87 10.27 20.24 17.62
C SER A 87 10.08 19.72 16.20
N GLN A 88 9.57 20.56 15.30
CA GLN A 88 9.18 20.13 13.96
C GLN A 88 10.20 20.55 12.91
N PRO A 89 10.76 19.62 12.13
CA PRO A 89 11.89 19.94 11.24
C PRO A 89 11.48 20.76 10.00
N LEU A 90 10.19 20.77 9.66
CA LEU A 90 9.64 21.51 8.52
C LEU A 90 8.53 22.43 8.98
N ILE A 91 8.42 23.61 8.36
CA ILE A 91 7.40 24.61 8.70
C ILE A 91 5.99 24.03 8.55
N ALA A 92 5.72 23.27 7.48
CA ALA A 92 4.42 22.62 7.27
C ALA A 92 4.02 21.63 8.38
N PHE A 93 4.98 21.09 9.14
CA PHE A 93 4.71 20.16 10.25
C PHE A 93 4.45 20.88 11.57
N SER A 94 4.76 22.17 11.62
CA SER A 94 4.70 23.00 12.83
C SER A 94 3.28 23.43 13.14
N GLY A 95 2.38 22.48 13.35
CA GLY A 95 1.01 22.78 13.73
C GLY A 95 0.36 21.69 14.55
N ALA A 96 -0.77 22.06 15.12
CA ALA A 96 -1.56 21.24 16.02
C ALA A 96 -3.04 21.48 15.79
N ILE A 97 -3.85 20.45 16.03
CA ILE A 97 -5.31 20.53 15.95
C ILE A 97 -5.93 19.89 17.20
N ARG A 98 -6.95 20.54 17.76
CA ARG A 98 -7.79 19.97 18.83
C ARG A 98 -9.26 20.27 18.58
N LEU A 99 -10.15 19.61 19.31
CA LEU A 99 -11.55 20.03 19.40
C LEU A 99 -11.77 20.90 20.63
N LYS A 100 -12.27 22.11 20.41
CA LYS A 100 -12.67 23.04 21.45
C LYS A 100 -14.11 23.45 21.22
N ASN A 101 -14.98 23.16 22.18
CA ASN A 101 -16.43 23.38 22.04
C ASN A 101 -17.01 22.77 20.77
N VAL A 102 -16.62 21.52 20.45
CA VAL A 102 -17.08 20.76 19.26
C VAL A 102 -16.54 21.31 17.92
N MET A 103 -15.77 22.41 17.93
CA MET A 103 -15.17 22.98 16.73
C MET A 103 -13.66 22.67 16.67
N PRO A 104 -13.11 22.35 15.49
CA PRO A 104 -11.67 22.23 15.33
C PRO A 104 -10.96 23.58 15.58
N GLU A 105 -10.00 23.60 16.49
CA GLU A 105 -9.10 24.72 16.73
C GLU A 105 -7.70 24.34 16.22
N TYR A 106 -7.19 25.13 15.29
CA TYR A 106 -5.85 24.97 14.72
C TYR A 106 -4.88 25.92 15.43
N ILE A 107 -3.70 25.41 15.75
CA ILE A 107 -2.57 26.20 16.23
C ILE A 107 -1.41 26.02 15.27
N PHE A 108 -0.88 27.13 14.79
CA PHE A 108 0.27 27.15 13.89
C PHE A 108 1.50 27.68 14.64
N GLY A 109 2.60 26.95 14.55
CA GLY A 109 3.92 27.33 15.04
C GLY A 109 4.43 28.56 14.31
N PHE A 110 4.29 28.61 12.99
CA PHE A 110 4.67 29.74 12.12
C PHE A 110 3.44 30.33 11.42
N GLU A 111 3.49 31.61 11.05
CA GLU A 111 2.40 32.27 10.34
C GLU A 111 2.19 31.65 8.94
N GLU A 112 3.28 31.17 8.34
CA GLU A 112 3.38 30.57 7.03
C GLU A 112 2.88 29.12 6.99
N THR A 113 2.76 28.45 8.14
CA THR A 113 2.40 27.01 8.24
C THR A 113 1.17 26.66 7.40
N LYS A 114 0.12 27.49 7.49
CA LYS A 114 -1.12 27.26 6.75
C LYS A 114 -0.90 27.33 5.23
N ASN A 115 -0.20 28.34 4.76
CA ASN A 115 0.09 28.50 3.33
C ASN A 115 0.97 27.35 2.84
N HIS A 116 1.95 26.92 3.63
CA HIS A 116 2.81 25.79 3.27
C HIS A 116 2.04 24.47 3.20
N LEU A 117 1.10 24.23 4.11
CA LEU A 117 0.18 23.10 4.01
C LEU A 117 -0.67 23.22 2.74
N GLU A 118 -1.26 24.38 2.49
CA GLU A 118 -2.15 24.69 1.36
C GLU A 118 -1.47 24.57 -0.01
N ASP A 119 -0.19 24.93 -0.10
CA ASP A 119 0.60 24.91 -1.34
C ASP A 119 1.47 23.64 -1.50
N GLY A 120 1.50 22.78 -0.48
CA GLY A 120 2.34 21.58 -0.45
C GLY A 120 3.84 21.92 -0.40
N CYS A 121 4.23 22.91 0.40
CA CYS A 121 5.60 23.39 0.53
C CYS A 121 6.31 22.80 1.77
N LEU A 122 7.45 22.15 1.55
CA LEU A 122 8.36 21.64 2.57
C LEU A 122 9.55 22.59 2.71
N GLU A 123 9.38 23.58 3.59
CA GLU A 123 10.44 24.52 3.94
C GLU A 123 11.09 24.14 5.27
N TRP A 124 12.41 24.26 5.33
CA TRP A 124 13.20 24.04 6.54
C TRP A 124 12.76 24.98 7.67
N ASN A 125 12.55 24.41 8.85
CA ASN A 125 12.50 25.17 10.08
C ASN A 125 13.91 25.41 10.63
N ASP A 126 14.38 26.65 10.59
CA ASP A 126 15.73 27.05 11.01
C ASP A 126 16.05 26.83 12.50
N GLN A 127 15.04 26.53 13.32
CA GLN A 127 15.20 26.18 14.74
C GLN A 127 15.57 24.71 14.96
N VAL A 128 15.51 23.87 13.92
CA VAL A 128 15.77 22.43 13.98
C VAL A 128 16.94 22.07 13.07
N ASP A 129 17.62 20.97 13.42
CA ASP A 129 18.74 20.45 12.65
C ASP A 129 18.41 20.29 11.15
N LYS A 130 19.30 20.81 10.31
CA LYS A 130 19.11 20.85 8.86
C LYS A 130 19.18 19.46 8.23
N GLU A 131 19.99 18.54 8.78
CA GLU A 131 20.08 17.17 8.25
C GLU A 131 18.78 16.41 8.52
N LEU A 132 18.20 16.59 9.71
CA LEU A 132 16.87 16.07 10.02
C LEU A 132 15.79 16.64 9.09
N ALA A 133 15.80 17.95 8.85
CA ALA A 133 14.87 18.60 7.91
C ALA A 133 15.04 18.12 6.47
N LEU A 134 16.28 17.93 6.01
CA LEU A 134 16.56 17.36 4.70
C LEU A 134 16.05 15.92 4.60
N SER A 135 16.31 15.10 5.61
CA SER A 135 15.84 13.70 5.67
C SER A 135 14.32 13.60 5.61
N GLU A 136 13.60 14.38 6.43
CA GLU A 136 12.13 14.41 6.39
C GLU A 136 11.61 14.97 5.08
N SER A 137 12.24 16.01 4.53
CA SER A 137 11.84 16.57 3.23
C SER A 137 11.95 15.53 2.12
N ILE A 138 13.02 14.74 2.08
CA ILE A 138 13.19 13.65 1.10
C ILE A 138 12.11 12.59 1.31
N LYS A 139 11.91 12.14 2.56
CA LYS A 139 10.90 11.12 2.90
C LYS A 139 9.50 11.51 2.41
N TRP A 140 9.04 12.71 2.75
CA TRP A 140 7.66 13.13 2.46
C TRP A 140 7.47 13.50 1.00
N GLN A 141 8.46 14.09 0.34
CA GLN A 141 8.41 14.33 -1.10
C GLN A 141 8.39 13.03 -1.90
N ASP A 142 9.12 12.00 -1.47
CA ASP A 142 9.08 10.70 -2.11
C ASP A 142 7.71 10.02 -1.93
N MET A 143 7.12 10.12 -0.73
CA MET A 143 5.77 9.61 -0.46
C MET A 143 4.65 10.38 -1.19
N PHE A 144 4.81 11.70 -1.37
CA PHE A 144 3.83 12.60 -1.99
C PHE A 144 4.53 13.46 -3.04
N THR A 145 4.66 12.92 -4.25
CA THR A 145 5.48 13.52 -5.32
C THR A 145 5.02 14.89 -5.83
N GLY A 146 3.83 15.34 -5.46
CA GLY A 146 3.34 16.70 -5.72
C GLY A 146 3.89 17.76 -4.74
N LEU A 147 4.57 17.36 -3.66
CA LEU A 147 5.14 18.30 -2.68
C LEU A 147 6.39 19.01 -3.21
N LYS A 148 6.51 20.29 -2.87
CA LYS A 148 7.66 21.16 -3.16
C LYS A 148 8.60 21.13 -1.98
N SER A 149 9.91 21.25 -2.22
CA SER A 149 10.90 21.40 -1.14
C SER A 149 11.87 22.52 -1.48
N THR A 150 12.25 23.32 -0.48
CA THR A 150 13.35 24.29 -0.62
C THR A 150 14.72 23.65 -0.35
N LEU A 151 14.76 22.44 0.21
CA LEU A 151 15.98 21.70 0.54
C LEU A 151 16.37 20.69 -0.54
N VAL A 152 15.43 20.29 -1.40
CA VAL A 152 15.63 19.28 -2.45
C VAL A 152 15.24 19.90 -3.79
N GLU A 153 16.15 19.92 -4.75
CA GLU A 153 15.85 20.29 -6.13
C GLU A 153 14.98 19.19 -6.77
N ALA A 154 13.67 19.32 -6.62
CA ALA A 154 12.71 18.46 -7.31
C ALA A 154 11.78 19.30 -8.17
N LYS A 155 11.54 18.84 -9.39
CA LYS A 155 10.49 19.41 -10.23
C LYS A 155 9.14 18.97 -9.68
N LEU A 156 8.24 19.93 -9.48
CA LEU A 156 6.82 19.63 -9.26
C LEU A 156 6.31 18.69 -10.35
N LYS A 157 5.76 17.56 -9.91
CA LYS A 157 4.90 16.74 -10.76
C LYS A 157 3.46 17.18 -10.48
N GLU A 158 2.81 17.78 -11.46
CA GLU A 158 1.36 17.95 -11.40
C GLU A 158 0.69 16.59 -11.40
N LEU A 159 0.08 16.23 -10.28
CA LEU A 159 -0.71 15.02 -10.13
C LEU A 159 -2.18 15.35 -10.42
N GLU A 160 -2.50 15.61 -11.68
CA GLU A 160 -3.90 15.61 -12.12
C GLU A 160 -4.32 14.17 -12.39
N PHE A 161 -5.15 13.63 -11.51
CA PHE A 161 -5.78 12.33 -11.73
C PHE A 161 -7.00 12.49 -12.62
N ASP A 162 -6.89 11.99 -13.84
CA ASP A 162 -7.97 11.84 -14.80
C ASP A 162 -8.02 10.38 -15.24
N TRP A 163 -9.12 9.71 -14.92
CA TRP A 163 -9.29 8.28 -15.20
C TRP A 163 -9.29 7.97 -16.70
N GLU A 164 -9.86 8.83 -17.53
CA GLU A 164 -9.88 8.63 -18.98
C GLU A 164 -8.46 8.78 -19.56
N LYS A 165 -7.75 9.82 -19.13
CA LYS A 165 -6.34 10.04 -19.52
C LYS A 165 -5.45 8.88 -19.05
N LEU A 166 -5.69 8.35 -17.85
CA LEU A 166 -4.99 7.19 -17.31
C LEU A 166 -5.24 5.93 -18.15
N GLU A 167 -6.50 5.61 -18.45
CA GLU A 167 -6.85 4.46 -19.30
C GLU A 167 -6.20 4.59 -20.69
N GLN A 168 -6.20 5.78 -21.30
CA GLN A 168 -5.52 6.03 -22.57
C GLN A 168 -4.01 5.81 -22.48
N ASN A 169 -3.37 6.29 -21.40
CA ASN A 169 -1.94 6.11 -21.18
C ASN A 169 -1.57 4.64 -20.94
N MET A 170 -2.40 3.89 -20.20
CA MET A 170 -2.23 2.46 -20.02
C MET A 170 -2.32 1.72 -21.36
N LYS A 171 -3.37 1.99 -22.16
CA LYS A 171 -3.51 1.41 -23.52
C LYS A 171 -2.32 1.73 -24.42
N LYS A 172 -1.69 2.91 -24.29
CA LYS A 172 -0.52 3.31 -25.10
C LYS A 172 0.78 2.64 -24.68
N THR A 173 0.96 2.36 -23.38
CA THR A 173 2.22 1.87 -22.79
C THR A 173 2.29 0.35 -22.73
N GLU A 174 1.15 -0.32 -22.60
CA GLU A 174 1.06 -1.77 -22.61
C GLU A 174 1.09 -2.29 -24.06
N ARG A 175 2.30 -2.43 -24.60
CA ARG A 175 2.55 -2.94 -25.94
C ARG A 175 3.13 -4.37 -25.85
N GLY A 176 2.50 -5.32 -26.54
CA GLY A 176 3.01 -6.68 -26.68
C GLY A 176 1.95 -7.76 -26.44
N GLY A 177 2.37 -9.01 -26.61
CA GLY A 177 1.49 -10.18 -26.44
C GLY A 177 0.66 -10.54 -27.68
N LYS A 178 0.03 -11.71 -27.62
CA LYS A 178 -0.97 -12.14 -28.60
C LYS A 178 -2.36 -11.82 -28.06
N VAL A 179 -3.31 -11.59 -28.95
CA VAL A 179 -4.73 -11.56 -28.56
C VAL A 179 -5.07 -12.95 -28.05
N THR A 180 -5.63 -13.03 -26.85
CA THR A 180 -6.08 -14.28 -26.26
C THR A 180 -7.58 -14.37 -26.44
N GLN A 181 -8.03 -15.29 -27.29
CA GLN A 181 -9.45 -15.59 -27.40
C GLN A 181 -9.87 -16.37 -26.17
N ILE A 182 -10.75 -15.78 -25.36
CA ILE A 182 -11.34 -16.47 -24.20
C ILE A 182 -12.50 -17.32 -24.72
N SER A 183 -12.38 -18.63 -24.58
CA SER A 183 -13.49 -19.57 -24.77
C SER A 183 -14.03 -19.97 -23.41
N LEU A 184 -15.31 -19.73 -23.16
CA LEU A 184 -15.97 -20.04 -21.88
C LEU A 184 -17.06 -21.10 -22.09
N SER A 185 -17.41 -21.80 -21.00
CA SER A 185 -18.63 -22.59 -20.94
C SER A 185 -19.87 -21.69 -20.89
N ILE A 186 -21.07 -22.26 -21.01
CA ILE A 186 -22.33 -21.51 -20.85
C ILE A 186 -22.39 -20.84 -19.47
N ASP A 187 -21.97 -21.56 -18.42
CA ASP A 187 -21.94 -21.01 -17.07
C ASP A 187 -20.88 -19.91 -16.93
N GLY A 188 -19.72 -20.09 -17.57
CA GLY A 188 -18.66 -19.08 -17.62
C GLY A 188 -19.10 -17.79 -18.31
N GLU A 189 -19.85 -17.88 -19.42
CA GLU A 189 -20.46 -16.70 -20.07
C GLU A 189 -21.43 -15.97 -19.13
N GLY A 190 -22.15 -16.71 -18.27
CA GLY A 190 -22.97 -16.13 -17.20
C GLY A 190 -22.13 -15.28 -16.24
N VAL A 191 -20.99 -15.80 -15.76
CA VAL A 191 -20.08 -15.07 -14.87
C VAL A 191 -19.42 -13.88 -15.59
N LYS A 192 -19.08 -14.02 -16.89
CA LYS A 192 -18.58 -12.90 -17.71
C LYS A 192 -19.59 -11.76 -17.74
N GLY A 193 -20.88 -12.08 -17.88
CA GLY A 193 -21.97 -11.12 -17.81
C GLY A 193 -22.03 -10.36 -16.47
N GLU A 194 -21.89 -11.08 -15.35
CA GLU A 194 -21.82 -10.49 -14.00
C GLU A 194 -20.63 -9.53 -13.86
N ILE A 195 -19.44 -9.93 -14.32
CA ILE A 195 -18.22 -9.09 -14.30
C ILE A 195 -18.42 -7.81 -15.12
N LEU A 196 -18.94 -7.92 -16.35
CA LEU A 196 -19.18 -6.77 -17.22
C LEU A 196 -20.26 -5.84 -16.65
N GLN A 197 -21.29 -6.40 -16.00
CA GLN A 197 -22.30 -5.60 -15.29
C GLN A 197 -21.69 -4.85 -14.11
N TRP A 198 -20.84 -5.52 -13.32
CA TRP A 198 -20.15 -4.90 -12.20
C TRP A 198 -19.31 -3.69 -12.66
N HIS A 199 -18.52 -3.81 -13.74
CA HIS A 199 -17.72 -2.69 -14.28
C HIS A 199 -18.57 -1.48 -14.71
N ARG A 200 -19.81 -1.70 -15.17
CA ARG A 200 -20.74 -0.63 -15.54
C ARG A 200 -21.31 0.12 -14.33
N GLN A 201 -21.34 -0.52 -13.17
CA GLN A 201 -21.99 0.00 -11.95
C GLN A 201 -20.99 0.44 -10.88
N ALA A 202 -19.74 -0.02 -10.95
CA ALA A 202 -18.73 0.22 -9.94
C ALA A 202 -18.38 1.70 -9.82
N ASN A 203 -18.30 2.19 -8.59
CA ASN A 203 -17.72 3.49 -8.29
C ASN A 203 -16.19 3.38 -8.37
N LYS A 204 -15.56 4.19 -9.22
CA LYS A 204 -14.11 4.18 -9.46
C LYS A 204 -13.37 5.26 -8.67
N ASP A 205 -13.98 5.72 -7.59
CA ASP A 205 -13.37 6.69 -6.68
C ASP A 205 -12.05 6.14 -6.11
N MET A 206 -11.09 7.05 -5.96
CA MET A 206 -9.85 6.76 -5.25
C MET A 206 -10.16 6.49 -3.79
N GLU A 207 -9.60 5.41 -3.24
CA GLU A 207 -9.74 5.07 -1.83
C GLU A 207 -8.43 5.25 -1.08
N MET A 208 -8.54 5.72 0.16
CA MET A 208 -7.40 5.84 1.06
C MET A 208 -6.75 4.47 1.34
N ILE A 209 -5.42 4.47 1.35
CA ILE A 209 -4.61 3.32 1.76
C ILE A 209 -4.67 3.20 3.28
N VAL A 210 -5.20 2.06 3.73
CA VAL A 210 -5.42 1.77 5.15
C VAL A 210 -4.15 1.17 5.75
N ILE A 211 -3.70 1.74 6.88
CA ILE A 211 -2.60 1.16 7.66
C ILE A 211 -3.15 0.02 8.52
N PRO A 212 -2.53 -1.18 8.52
CA PRO A 212 -2.94 -2.28 9.38
C PRO A 212 -2.98 -1.90 10.87
N PRO A 213 -3.94 -2.45 11.64
CA PRO A 213 -3.97 -2.32 13.09
C PRO A 213 -2.62 -2.64 13.74
N LYS A 214 -2.29 -1.91 14.81
CA LYS A 214 -1.13 -2.20 15.64
C LYS A 214 -1.17 -3.65 16.12
N SER A 215 -0.03 -4.33 16.02
CA SER A 215 0.17 -5.67 16.57
C SER A 215 1.42 -5.73 17.45
N LYS A 216 1.73 -6.93 17.95
CA LYS A 216 3.03 -7.24 18.51
C LYS A 216 4.04 -7.47 17.38
N LEU A 217 5.29 -7.17 17.64
CA LEU A 217 6.39 -7.60 16.78
C LEU A 217 6.55 -9.12 16.87
N PRO A 218 7.01 -9.78 15.80
CA PRO A 218 7.24 -11.21 15.80
C PRO A 218 8.30 -11.58 16.84
N SER A 219 8.07 -12.67 17.57
CA SER A 219 9.03 -13.20 18.55
C SER A 219 10.18 -14.01 17.91
N GLY A 220 10.05 -14.33 16.62
CA GLY A 220 11.01 -15.12 15.84
C GLY A 220 11.07 -14.67 14.39
N ASP A 221 11.14 -15.62 13.45
CA ASP A 221 11.25 -15.33 12.02
C ASP A 221 9.99 -14.59 11.50
N PRO A 222 10.12 -13.32 11.05
CA PRO A 222 9.00 -12.53 10.56
C PRO A 222 8.33 -13.15 9.32
N TRP A 223 9.07 -13.91 8.50
CA TRP A 223 8.55 -14.48 7.27
C TRP A 223 7.49 -15.56 7.51
N ILE A 224 7.50 -16.20 8.68
CA ILE A 224 6.53 -17.25 9.05
C ILE A 224 5.54 -16.82 10.13
N ALA A 225 5.69 -15.62 10.69
CA ALA A 225 4.85 -15.06 11.74
C ALA A 225 3.37 -14.94 11.34
N SER A 226 2.48 -14.55 12.27
CA SER A 226 1.09 -14.20 11.89
C SER A 226 1.09 -12.98 10.95
N ASP A 227 0.00 -12.74 10.23
CA ASP A 227 -0.08 -11.57 9.34
C ASP A 227 0.00 -10.27 10.12
N GLU A 228 -0.62 -10.22 11.30
CA GLU A 228 -0.60 -9.06 12.18
C GLU A 228 0.82 -8.74 12.63
N GLU A 229 1.59 -9.75 13.06
CA GLU A 229 2.99 -9.59 13.48
C GLU A 229 3.90 -9.21 12.31
N PHE A 230 3.75 -9.86 11.14
CA PHE A 230 4.53 -9.54 9.95
C PHE A 230 4.30 -8.10 9.49
N ARG A 231 3.05 -7.63 9.47
CA ARG A 231 2.70 -6.26 9.07
C ARG A 231 3.25 -5.23 10.06
N GLU A 232 3.19 -5.51 11.35
CA GLU A 232 3.82 -4.65 12.36
C GLU A 232 5.34 -4.57 12.15
N TRP A 233 5.98 -5.71 11.82
CA TRP A 233 7.40 -5.71 11.49
C TRP A 233 7.72 -4.89 10.23
N ILE A 234 6.95 -5.00 9.14
CA ILE A 234 7.14 -4.16 7.94
C ILE A 234 6.99 -2.66 8.26
N ILE A 235 6.02 -2.29 9.10
CA ILE A 235 5.85 -0.91 9.57
C ILE A 235 7.07 -0.45 10.38
N ASP A 236 7.58 -1.30 11.27
CA ASP A 236 8.78 -1.06 12.07
C ASP A 236 10.04 -0.87 11.20
N GLN A 237 10.15 -1.61 10.08
CA GLN A 237 11.27 -1.48 9.16
C GLN A 237 11.26 -0.17 8.34
N PHE A 238 10.09 0.33 7.93
CA PHE A 238 10.00 1.33 6.87
C PHE A 238 9.15 2.57 7.16
N LEU A 239 8.11 2.48 7.98
CA LEU A 239 7.07 3.51 8.03
C LEU A 239 7.03 4.31 9.33
N THR A 240 7.27 3.66 10.48
CA THR A 240 7.20 4.35 11.77
C THR A 240 8.40 5.27 12.00
N LYS A 241 8.16 6.36 12.73
CA LYS A 241 9.21 7.25 13.25
C LYS A 241 9.95 6.63 14.45
N TYR A 242 9.35 5.61 15.09
CA TYR A 242 9.81 5.04 16.36
C TYR A 242 10.09 3.53 16.24
N PRO A 243 11.07 3.11 15.42
CA PRO A 243 11.38 1.70 15.21
C PRO A 243 11.93 1.06 16.50
N LYS A 244 11.50 -0.17 16.77
CA LYS A 244 11.89 -0.96 17.95
C LYS A 244 12.85 -2.09 17.61
N THR A 245 12.94 -2.49 16.34
CA THR A 245 13.88 -3.52 15.90
C THR A 245 15.02 -2.93 15.09
N LYS A 246 16.10 -3.70 14.97
CA LYS A 246 17.18 -3.37 14.04
C LYS A 246 16.69 -3.62 12.61
N LYS A 247 17.08 -2.73 11.70
CA LYS A 247 16.84 -2.87 10.25
C LYS A 247 17.36 -4.21 9.72
N ASP A 248 16.49 -4.96 9.06
CA ASP A 248 16.79 -6.23 8.40
C ASP A 248 17.61 -5.97 7.12
N PRO A 249 18.89 -6.41 7.05
CA PRO A 249 19.74 -6.11 5.91
C PRO A 249 19.19 -6.66 4.59
N TYR A 250 18.52 -7.82 4.62
CA TYR A 250 18.01 -8.45 3.43
C TYR A 250 16.80 -7.68 2.88
N VAL A 251 15.82 -7.31 3.72
CA VAL A 251 14.67 -6.52 3.24
C VAL A 251 15.10 -5.14 2.75
N HIS A 252 16.02 -4.48 3.45
CA HIS A 252 16.54 -3.21 2.99
C HIS A 252 17.29 -3.35 1.65
N SER A 253 18.04 -4.43 1.43
CA SER A 253 18.70 -4.67 0.14
C SER A 253 17.70 -4.84 -1.02
N ILE A 254 16.55 -5.46 -0.77
CA ILE A 254 15.48 -5.59 -1.78
C ILE A 254 14.92 -4.22 -2.14
N ILE A 255 14.63 -3.41 -1.12
CA ILE A 255 14.11 -2.05 -1.28
C ILE A 255 15.12 -1.18 -2.03
N ASP A 256 16.40 -1.27 -1.71
CA ASP A 256 17.46 -0.54 -2.40
C ASP A 256 17.50 -0.85 -3.91
N MET A 257 17.23 -2.09 -4.33
CA MET A 257 17.13 -2.45 -5.76
C MET A 257 15.94 -1.78 -6.47
N GLN A 258 14.93 -1.34 -5.71
CA GLN A 258 13.65 -0.83 -6.22
C GLN A 258 13.55 0.71 -6.16
N LYS A 259 14.41 1.37 -5.37
CA LYS A 259 14.31 2.81 -5.04
C LYS A 259 14.22 3.73 -6.25
N GLU A 260 15.03 3.49 -7.28
CA GLU A 260 15.12 4.39 -8.43
C GLU A 260 14.03 4.13 -9.49
N SER A 261 13.29 3.04 -9.38
CA SER A 261 12.37 2.60 -10.42
C SER A 261 10.98 3.20 -10.25
N ASP A 262 10.52 3.93 -11.27
CA ASP A 262 9.17 4.48 -11.32
C ASP A 262 8.11 3.38 -11.42
N GLN A 263 6.94 3.62 -10.81
CA GLN A 263 5.74 2.81 -11.06
C GLN A 263 4.88 3.37 -12.19
N LYS A 264 3.88 2.57 -12.56
CA LYS A 264 2.81 2.99 -13.49
C LYS A 264 2.08 4.23 -12.95
N PRO A 265 1.52 5.10 -13.82
CA PRO A 265 0.83 6.32 -13.40
C PRO A 265 -0.35 6.10 -12.43
N THR A 266 -0.92 4.89 -12.38
CA THR A 266 -1.91 4.47 -11.36
C THR A 266 -1.42 4.64 -9.92
N HIS A 267 -0.11 4.70 -9.68
CA HIS A 267 0.48 4.81 -8.34
C HIS A 267 0.77 6.26 -7.93
N LEU A 268 0.31 7.24 -8.71
CA LEU A 268 0.38 8.69 -8.41
C LEU A 268 1.81 9.16 -8.01
N GLY A 269 2.79 8.66 -8.76
CA GLY A 269 4.20 9.03 -8.61
C GLY A 269 5.01 8.15 -7.68
N TRP A 270 4.40 7.18 -6.99
CA TRP A 270 5.16 6.21 -6.20
C TRP A 270 6.21 5.46 -7.03
N LYS A 271 7.24 5.00 -6.34
CA LYS A 271 8.28 4.11 -6.82
C LYS A 271 7.90 2.65 -6.58
N VAL A 272 8.64 1.74 -7.21
CA VAL A 272 8.42 0.30 -7.06
C VAL A 272 8.51 -0.13 -5.59
N TYR A 273 9.45 0.44 -4.84
CA TYR A 273 9.69 0.04 -3.46
C TYR A 273 8.52 0.40 -2.52
N GLN A 274 7.89 1.56 -2.71
CA GLN A 274 6.73 1.99 -1.91
C GLN A 274 5.59 1.02 -2.15
N HIS A 275 5.29 0.74 -3.41
CA HIS A 275 4.27 -0.22 -3.79
C HIS A 275 4.53 -1.61 -3.16
N SER A 276 5.76 -2.14 -3.22
CA SER A 276 6.11 -3.41 -2.58
C SER A 276 5.86 -3.43 -1.06
N ILE A 277 6.20 -2.34 -0.35
CA ILE A 277 5.95 -2.21 1.09
C ILE A 277 4.44 -2.27 1.37
N PHE A 278 3.65 -1.44 0.68
CA PHE A 278 2.21 -1.37 0.91
C PHE A 278 1.47 -2.65 0.45
N ALA A 279 1.94 -3.31 -0.61
CA ALA A 279 1.45 -4.61 -1.04
C ALA A 279 1.72 -5.69 0.02
N ALA A 280 2.92 -5.70 0.61
CA ALA A 280 3.22 -6.59 1.73
C ALA A 280 2.33 -6.33 2.96
N LEU A 281 1.99 -5.07 3.23
CA LEU A 281 1.04 -4.72 4.30
C LEU A 281 -0.38 -5.20 4.02
N CYS A 282 -0.77 -5.28 2.75
CA CYS A 282 -2.10 -5.72 2.32
C CYS A 282 -2.21 -7.26 2.17
N LEU A 283 -1.08 -7.97 2.08
CA LEU A 283 -1.07 -9.42 1.90
C LEU A 283 -1.72 -10.14 3.08
N ASN A 284 -2.70 -11.01 2.79
CA ASN A 284 -3.39 -11.86 3.75
C ASN A 284 -3.07 -13.33 3.46
N THR A 285 -2.38 -13.98 4.39
CA THR A 285 -1.94 -15.38 4.32
C THR A 285 -2.70 -16.26 5.33
N LYS A 286 -3.81 -15.78 5.89
CA LYS A 286 -4.68 -16.56 6.78
C LYS A 286 -5.16 -17.82 6.06
N GLY A 287 -4.93 -18.98 6.68
CA GLY A 287 -5.27 -20.30 6.14
C GLY A 287 -4.13 -20.96 5.37
N PHE A 288 -3.05 -20.25 5.05
CA PHE A 288 -1.88 -20.85 4.40
C PHE A 288 -1.02 -21.63 5.38
N SER A 289 -0.36 -22.67 4.86
CA SER A 289 0.73 -23.37 5.55
C SER A 289 1.84 -22.39 5.93
N ILE A 290 2.62 -22.70 6.96
CA ILE A 290 3.76 -21.86 7.38
C ILE A 290 4.72 -21.58 6.21
N SER A 291 5.02 -22.60 5.41
CA SER A 291 5.86 -22.48 4.23
C SER A 291 5.27 -21.51 3.21
N ASP A 292 3.95 -21.59 2.97
CA ASP A 292 3.29 -20.75 1.97
C ASP A 292 3.16 -19.29 2.41
N ARG A 293 3.11 -19.00 3.72
CA ARG A 293 3.20 -17.60 4.21
C ARG A 293 4.52 -16.96 3.81
N LYS A 294 5.64 -17.64 4.10
CA LYS A 294 6.99 -17.19 3.73
C LYS A 294 7.10 -17.00 2.22
N ILE A 295 6.65 -17.98 1.45
CA ILE A 295 6.67 -17.95 -0.02
C ILE A 295 5.86 -16.77 -0.57
N SER A 296 4.62 -16.56 -0.11
CA SER A 296 3.78 -15.44 -0.58
C SER A 296 4.35 -14.08 -0.18
N ARG A 297 4.92 -13.95 1.02
CA ARG A 297 5.54 -12.69 1.49
C ARG A 297 6.80 -12.35 0.69
N LEU A 298 7.61 -13.34 0.33
CA LEU A 298 8.75 -13.12 -0.56
C LEU A 298 8.30 -12.80 -1.98
N ALA A 299 7.28 -13.51 -2.48
CA ALA A 299 6.73 -13.22 -3.80
C ALA A 299 6.21 -11.78 -3.90
N ILE A 300 5.44 -11.30 -2.91
CA ILE A 300 4.89 -9.93 -2.97
C ILE A 300 5.98 -8.86 -2.84
N MET A 301 7.06 -9.08 -2.09
CA MET A 301 8.16 -8.10 -2.01
C MET A 301 8.95 -7.97 -3.32
N TRP A 302 8.85 -8.96 -4.21
CA TRP A 302 9.59 -9.06 -5.45
C TRP A 302 8.73 -8.98 -6.71
N HIS A 303 7.40 -8.98 -6.58
CA HIS A 303 6.47 -9.23 -7.68
C HIS A 303 6.70 -8.27 -8.87
N ASP A 304 7.05 -7.03 -8.54
CA ASP A 304 7.19 -5.92 -9.48
C ASP A 304 8.62 -5.59 -9.87
N LEU A 305 9.62 -6.35 -9.39
CA LEU A 305 11.02 -6.01 -9.61
C LEU A 305 11.41 -5.98 -11.11
N GLY A 306 10.68 -6.69 -11.97
CA GLY A 306 10.87 -6.62 -13.42
C GLY A 306 10.69 -5.21 -14.02
N LYS A 307 9.93 -4.32 -13.36
CA LYS A 307 9.78 -2.91 -13.76
C LYS A 307 11.09 -2.14 -13.67
N CYS A 308 12.02 -2.56 -12.80
CA CYS A 308 13.36 -1.98 -12.69
C CYS A 308 14.22 -2.19 -13.94
N ALA A 309 13.84 -3.13 -14.81
CA ALA A 309 14.44 -3.32 -16.13
C ALA A 309 13.70 -2.53 -17.23
N ASN A 310 12.88 -1.54 -16.88
CA ASN A 310 12.01 -0.77 -17.77
C ASN A 310 11.03 -1.65 -18.57
N ILE A 311 10.60 -2.78 -17.99
CA ILE A 311 9.58 -3.66 -18.57
C ILE A 311 8.26 -3.40 -17.83
N TRP A 312 7.31 -2.75 -18.51
CA TRP A 312 6.05 -2.30 -17.88
C TRP A 312 4.84 -3.12 -18.36
N THR A 313 5.03 -3.92 -19.41
CA THR A 313 4.00 -4.81 -19.95
C THR A 313 3.59 -5.84 -18.89
N PRO A 314 2.30 -5.93 -18.54
CA PRO A 314 1.76 -6.98 -17.67
C PRO A 314 2.22 -8.38 -18.06
N GLY A 315 2.49 -9.24 -17.08
CA GLY A 315 3.05 -10.59 -17.28
C GLY A 315 4.52 -10.64 -17.70
N ALA A 316 4.99 -9.75 -18.59
CA ALA A 316 6.40 -9.68 -18.99
C ALA A 316 7.29 -9.21 -17.83
N HIS A 317 6.83 -8.22 -17.06
CA HIS A 317 7.56 -7.73 -15.90
C HIS A 317 7.53 -8.76 -14.75
N GLY A 318 6.42 -9.47 -14.52
CA GLY A 318 6.39 -10.60 -13.59
C GLY A 318 7.39 -11.69 -13.96
N ALA A 319 7.48 -12.06 -15.24
CA ALA A 319 8.49 -13.02 -15.71
C ALA A 319 9.94 -12.51 -15.56
N ALA A 320 10.19 -11.21 -15.77
CA ALA A 320 11.48 -10.60 -15.52
C ALA A 320 11.82 -10.55 -14.02
N GLY A 321 10.84 -10.22 -13.17
CA GLY A 321 10.95 -10.24 -11.71
C GLY A 321 11.31 -11.64 -11.20
N ALA A 322 10.66 -12.69 -11.71
CA ALA A 322 10.99 -14.08 -11.36
C ALA A 322 12.43 -14.46 -11.74
N LYS A 323 12.93 -14.00 -12.90
CA LYS A 323 14.34 -14.20 -13.30
C LYS A 323 15.31 -13.46 -12.37
N LEU A 324 14.97 -12.25 -11.95
CA LEU A 324 15.79 -11.47 -11.00
C LEU A 324 15.78 -12.13 -9.62
N TRP A 325 14.63 -12.58 -9.14
CA TRP A 325 14.49 -13.36 -7.91
C TRP A 325 15.44 -14.57 -7.92
N LYS A 326 15.38 -15.40 -8.96
CA LYS A 326 16.25 -16.57 -9.08
C LYS A 326 17.75 -16.24 -8.98
N ARG A 327 18.15 -15.07 -9.48
CA ARG A 327 19.55 -14.60 -9.46
C ARG A 327 19.99 -14.09 -8.09
N TYR A 328 19.09 -13.45 -7.34
CA TYR A 328 19.41 -12.72 -6.11
C TYR A 328 18.78 -13.33 -4.85
N LYS A 329 18.16 -14.50 -4.95
CA LYS A 329 17.59 -15.20 -3.79
C LYS A 329 18.66 -15.42 -2.72
N PRO A 330 18.31 -15.34 -1.43
CA PRO A 330 19.24 -15.63 -0.37
C PRO A 330 19.46 -17.14 -0.19
N ASP A 331 20.58 -17.51 0.44
CA ASP A 331 20.99 -18.91 0.59
C ASP A 331 20.06 -19.75 1.47
N TRP A 332 19.29 -19.11 2.34
CA TRP A 332 18.29 -19.78 3.21
C TRP A 332 16.98 -20.14 2.49
N VAL A 333 16.85 -19.80 1.20
CA VAL A 333 15.73 -20.23 0.35
C VAL A 333 16.11 -21.52 -0.38
N THR A 334 15.33 -22.58 -0.11
CA THR A 334 15.44 -23.89 -0.77
C THR A 334 15.05 -23.81 -2.25
N GLU A 335 15.46 -24.79 -3.06
CA GLU A 335 15.08 -24.84 -4.48
C GLU A 335 13.56 -24.97 -4.69
N SER A 336 12.88 -25.71 -3.81
CA SER A 336 11.42 -25.85 -3.88
C SER A 336 10.71 -24.52 -3.59
N GLU A 337 11.17 -23.78 -2.57
CA GLU A 337 10.67 -22.44 -2.27
C GLU A 337 10.96 -21.47 -3.41
N GLU A 338 12.18 -21.47 -3.96
CA GLU A 338 12.57 -20.63 -5.09
C GLU A 338 11.61 -20.81 -6.27
N LYS A 339 11.39 -22.06 -6.69
CA LYS A 339 10.51 -22.38 -7.82
C LYS A 339 9.12 -21.82 -7.59
N ARG A 340 8.55 -22.03 -6.40
CA ARG A 340 7.19 -21.59 -6.07
C ARG A 340 7.09 -20.06 -5.97
N ILE A 341 8.07 -19.40 -5.38
CA ILE A 341 8.16 -17.92 -5.32
C ILE A 341 8.24 -17.34 -6.74
N SER A 342 9.12 -17.89 -7.59
CA SER A 342 9.24 -17.51 -9.01
C SER A 342 7.92 -17.62 -9.76
N LEU A 343 7.16 -18.69 -9.52
CA LEU A 343 5.86 -18.91 -10.16
C LEU A 343 4.81 -17.90 -9.67
N LEU A 344 4.74 -17.62 -8.37
CA LEU A 344 3.82 -16.61 -7.83
C LEU A 344 4.17 -15.19 -8.30
N ILE A 345 5.46 -14.83 -8.35
CA ILE A 345 5.91 -13.55 -8.95
C ILE A 345 5.46 -13.45 -10.40
N LYS A 346 5.58 -14.53 -11.19
CA LYS A 346 5.14 -14.52 -12.59
C LYS A 346 3.61 -14.37 -12.71
N ALA A 347 2.86 -14.94 -11.77
CA ALA A 347 1.41 -15.02 -11.82
C ALA A 347 0.64 -13.92 -11.07
N HIS A 348 1.34 -13.00 -10.37
CA HIS A 348 0.70 -11.99 -9.52
C HIS A 348 -0.39 -11.17 -10.22
N ASP A 349 -0.21 -10.95 -11.54
CA ASP A 349 -1.05 -10.11 -12.37
C ASP A 349 -2.13 -10.88 -13.16
N TYR A 350 -2.18 -12.22 -13.05
CA TYR A 350 -3.00 -13.07 -13.92
C TYR A 350 -4.49 -12.77 -13.83
N MET A 351 -4.99 -12.46 -12.63
CA MET A 351 -6.40 -12.11 -12.42
C MET A 351 -6.74 -10.79 -13.10
N GLY A 352 -5.85 -9.78 -13.03
CA GLY A 352 -6.00 -8.52 -13.73
C GLY A 352 -5.90 -8.65 -15.26
N LEU A 353 -5.03 -9.55 -15.74
CA LEU A 353 -4.92 -9.89 -17.17
C LEU A 353 -6.19 -10.55 -17.70
N MET A 354 -6.82 -11.42 -16.90
CA MET A 354 -8.10 -12.05 -17.24
C MET A 354 -9.23 -11.02 -17.26
N ASP A 355 -9.32 -10.15 -16.24
CA ASP A 355 -10.31 -9.06 -16.22
C ASP A 355 -10.23 -8.18 -17.48
N ARG A 356 -9.02 -7.76 -17.86
CA ARG A 356 -8.81 -6.93 -19.06
C ARG A 356 -9.27 -7.62 -20.34
N ALA A 357 -8.97 -8.90 -20.48
CA ALA A 357 -9.37 -9.69 -21.64
C ALA A 357 -10.88 -9.95 -21.70
N ILE A 358 -11.56 -9.99 -20.55
CA ILE A 358 -13.04 -10.03 -20.47
C ILE A 358 -13.64 -8.70 -20.95
N LYS A 359 -13.03 -7.57 -20.58
CA LYS A 359 -13.53 -6.22 -20.91
C LYS A 359 -13.25 -5.80 -22.35
N ASP A 360 -12.14 -6.26 -22.92
CA ASP A 360 -11.68 -5.92 -24.26
C ASP A 360 -11.18 -7.18 -24.98
N GLU A 361 -12.00 -7.68 -25.91
CA GLU A 361 -11.70 -8.88 -26.69
C GLU A 361 -10.48 -8.71 -27.62
N ASN A 362 -10.05 -7.47 -27.86
CA ASN A 362 -8.85 -7.16 -28.65
C ASN A 362 -7.61 -6.96 -27.77
N PHE A 363 -7.73 -7.09 -26.45
CA PHE A 363 -6.62 -6.93 -25.53
C PHE A 363 -5.53 -7.98 -25.79
N LYS A 364 -4.29 -7.50 -25.99
CA LYS A 364 -3.13 -8.35 -26.21
C LYS A 364 -2.45 -8.66 -24.89
N GLY A 365 -2.11 -9.94 -24.68
CA GLY A 365 -1.51 -10.41 -23.43
C GLY A 365 -2.52 -10.82 -22.36
N GLY A 366 -3.81 -10.91 -22.71
CA GLY A 366 -4.84 -11.48 -21.86
C GLY A 366 -4.55 -12.91 -21.42
N ILE A 367 -5.14 -13.32 -20.29
CA ILE A 367 -5.06 -14.69 -19.79
C ILE A 367 -6.48 -15.24 -19.66
N SER A 368 -6.72 -16.45 -20.18
CA SER A 368 -8.00 -17.14 -20.03
C SER A 368 -8.07 -17.91 -18.69
N PRO A 369 -9.27 -18.20 -18.18
CA PRO A 369 -9.43 -19.04 -16.98
C PRO A 369 -8.73 -20.40 -17.12
N GLN A 370 -8.79 -21.03 -18.29
CA GLN A 370 -8.16 -22.32 -18.55
C GLN A 370 -6.63 -22.24 -18.51
N GLN A 371 -6.04 -21.11 -18.90
CA GLN A 371 -4.60 -20.89 -18.74
C GLN A 371 -4.20 -20.76 -17.27
N ILE A 372 -5.04 -20.15 -16.43
CA ILE A 372 -4.83 -20.08 -14.97
C ILE A 372 -4.92 -21.49 -14.37
N ILE A 373 -5.96 -22.26 -14.73
CA ILE A 373 -6.13 -23.65 -14.28
C ILE A 373 -4.90 -24.49 -14.64
N SER A 374 -4.49 -24.47 -15.92
CA SER A 374 -3.33 -25.23 -16.40
C SER A 374 -2.04 -24.77 -15.71
N PHE A 375 -1.89 -23.47 -15.45
CA PHE A 375 -0.74 -22.97 -14.69
C PHE A 375 -0.70 -23.52 -13.26
N ILE A 376 -1.85 -23.59 -12.58
CA ILE A 376 -1.94 -24.15 -11.22
C ILE A 376 -1.61 -25.65 -11.23
N GLU A 377 -2.24 -26.42 -12.11
CA GLU A 377 -2.05 -27.87 -12.19
C GLU A 377 -0.63 -28.25 -12.66
N ASP A 378 -0.15 -27.64 -13.74
CA ASP A 378 1.07 -28.09 -14.42
C ASP A 378 2.35 -27.45 -13.86
N GLN A 379 2.27 -26.18 -13.41
CA GLN A 379 3.45 -25.43 -12.97
C GLN A 379 3.55 -25.33 -11.46
N LEU A 380 2.47 -24.92 -10.78
CA LEU A 380 2.44 -24.91 -9.31
C LEU A 380 2.33 -26.33 -8.74
N ASN A 381 1.73 -27.27 -9.49
CA ASN A 381 1.47 -28.64 -9.05
C ASN A 381 0.66 -28.66 -7.75
N GLU A 382 -0.48 -27.95 -7.78
CA GLU A 382 -1.39 -27.76 -6.65
C GLU A 382 -2.82 -28.07 -7.07
N ASP A 383 -3.68 -28.33 -6.07
CA ASP A 383 -5.13 -28.31 -6.27
C ASP A 383 -5.59 -26.93 -6.78
N VAL A 384 -6.54 -26.91 -7.73
CA VAL A 384 -6.97 -25.67 -8.39
C VAL A 384 -7.55 -24.65 -7.40
N TYR A 385 -8.34 -25.09 -6.41
CA TYR A 385 -8.89 -24.17 -5.43
C TYR A 385 -7.79 -23.58 -4.54
N TYR A 386 -6.83 -24.39 -4.11
CA TYR A 386 -5.72 -23.90 -3.28
C TYR A 386 -4.75 -23.01 -4.06
N GLY A 387 -4.35 -23.41 -5.26
CA GLY A 387 -3.46 -22.61 -6.12
C GLY A 387 -4.10 -21.28 -6.54
N LEU A 388 -5.42 -21.27 -6.78
CA LEU A 388 -6.15 -20.03 -7.03
C LEU A 388 -6.14 -19.13 -5.80
N GLN A 389 -6.32 -19.66 -4.58
CA GLN A 389 -6.19 -18.86 -3.37
C GLN A 389 -4.82 -18.18 -3.26
N LEU A 390 -3.73 -18.88 -3.60
CA LEU A 390 -2.38 -18.29 -3.58
C LEU A 390 -2.26 -17.11 -4.57
N ILE A 391 -2.70 -17.31 -5.81
CA ILE A 391 -2.64 -16.29 -6.87
C ILE A 391 -3.52 -15.09 -6.50
N SER A 392 -4.76 -15.34 -6.09
CA SER A 392 -5.74 -14.29 -5.80
C SER A 392 -5.39 -13.48 -4.56
N ARG A 393 -4.73 -14.06 -3.54
CA ARG A 393 -4.23 -13.30 -2.38
C ARG A 393 -3.10 -12.36 -2.74
N ILE A 394 -2.21 -12.77 -3.64
CA ILE A 394 -1.12 -11.93 -4.16
C ILE A 394 -1.71 -10.79 -5.00
N TYR A 395 -2.59 -11.10 -5.95
CA TYR A 395 -3.28 -10.09 -6.76
C TYR A 395 -4.06 -9.09 -5.92
N LEU A 396 -4.81 -9.58 -4.93
CA LEU A 396 -5.57 -8.72 -4.02
C LEU A 396 -4.66 -7.79 -3.23
N ALA A 397 -3.50 -8.26 -2.77
CA ALA A 397 -2.54 -7.46 -2.03
C ALA A 397 -1.94 -6.33 -2.88
N ASP A 398 -1.58 -6.65 -4.12
CA ASP A 398 -1.12 -5.69 -5.14
C ASP A 398 -2.16 -4.57 -5.34
N ILE A 399 -3.37 -4.89 -5.81
CA ILE A 399 -4.38 -3.85 -6.09
C ILE A 399 -4.83 -3.09 -4.83
N SER A 400 -4.79 -3.72 -3.65
CA SER A 400 -5.16 -3.08 -2.39
C SER A 400 -4.16 -2.00 -1.97
N SER A 401 -2.91 -2.11 -2.41
CA SER A 401 -1.87 -1.15 -2.09
C SER A 401 -1.90 0.10 -2.97
N VAL A 402 -2.76 0.14 -3.99
CA VAL A 402 -2.83 1.23 -4.98
C VAL A 402 -4.15 1.97 -4.86
N ALA A 403 -4.11 3.20 -4.34
CA ALA A 403 -5.31 4.00 -4.05
C ALA A 403 -6.32 4.07 -5.22
N THR A 404 -5.83 4.13 -6.47
CA THR A 404 -6.67 4.23 -7.68
C THR A 404 -7.25 2.89 -8.15
N LEU A 405 -6.81 1.76 -7.60
CA LEU A 405 -7.23 0.41 -8.00
C LEU A 405 -8.02 -0.31 -6.90
N ARG A 406 -8.07 0.22 -5.67
CA ARG A 406 -8.75 -0.41 -4.52
C ARG A 406 -10.22 -0.72 -4.76
N TRP A 407 -10.91 0.06 -5.59
CA TRP A 407 -12.30 -0.23 -5.97
C TRP A 407 -12.47 -1.62 -6.64
N LEU A 408 -11.40 -2.16 -7.25
CA LEU A 408 -11.36 -3.52 -7.84
C LEU A 408 -11.34 -4.64 -6.80
N ILE A 409 -11.12 -4.37 -5.51
CA ILE A 409 -11.06 -5.40 -4.46
C ILE A 409 -12.32 -6.27 -4.49
N SER A 410 -13.50 -5.66 -4.61
CA SER A 410 -14.78 -6.38 -4.61
C SER A 410 -15.02 -7.22 -5.88
N LEU A 411 -14.28 -6.97 -6.97
CA LEU A 411 -14.35 -7.75 -8.20
C LEU A 411 -13.63 -9.10 -8.07
N THR A 412 -12.61 -9.20 -7.21
CA THR A 412 -11.73 -10.39 -7.12
C THR A 412 -12.52 -11.68 -6.91
N GLY A 413 -13.59 -11.65 -6.10
CA GLY A 413 -14.43 -12.84 -5.88
C GLY A 413 -15.18 -13.32 -7.14
N LEU A 414 -15.55 -12.43 -8.05
CA LEU A 414 -16.15 -12.80 -9.34
C LEU A 414 -15.10 -13.38 -10.30
N LEU A 415 -13.87 -12.87 -10.25
CA LEU A 415 -12.76 -13.43 -11.02
C LEU A 415 -12.40 -14.84 -10.54
N ASP A 416 -12.39 -15.08 -9.22
CA ASP A 416 -12.22 -16.42 -8.64
C ASP A 416 -13.34 -17.36 -9.09
N LYS A 417 -14.59 -16.89 -9.01
CA LYS A 417 -15.77 -17.64 -9.45
C LYS A 417 -15.65 -18.07 -10.92
N MET A 418 -15.16 -17.20 -11.80
CA MET A 418 -14.93 -17.53 -13.22
C MET A 418 -13.97 -18.73 -13.38
N VAL A 419 -12.82 -18.70 -12.70
CA VAL A 419 -11.83 -19.79 -12.78
C VAL A 419 -12.41 -21.09 -12.23
N ILE A 420 -13.11 -21.04 -11.10
CA ILE A 420 -13.76 -22.20 -10.48
C ILE A 420 -14.83 -22.79 -11.40
N THR A 421 -15.71 -21.96 -11.98
CA THR A 421 -16.76 -22.41 -12.89
C THR A 421 -16.20 -23.12 -14.12
N GLU A 422 -15.11 -22.62 -14.69
CA GLU A 422 -14.45 -23.28 -15.83
C GLU A 422 -13.78 -24.60 -15.44
N TYR A 423 -13.19 -24.66 -14.25
CA TYR A 423 -12.60 -25.90 -13.72
C TYR A 423 -13.64 -26.99 -13.48
N GLU A 424 -14.75 -26.67 -12.83
CA GLU A 424 -15.83 -27.61 -12.55
C GLU A 424 -16.47 -28.14 -13.84
N ASN A 425 -16.61 -27.28 -14.86
CA ASN A 425 -17.09 -27.69 -16.17
C ASN A 425 -16.12 -28.63 -16.89
N ARG A 426 -14.81 -28.37 -16.82
CA ARG A 426 -13.79 -29.29 -17.35
C ARG A 426 -13.86 -30.67 -16.68
N ILE A 427 -14.02 -30.72 -15.35
CA ILE A 427 -14.17 -32.00 -14.63
C ILE A 427 -15.42 -32.75 -15.12
N LYS A 428 -16.57 -32.06 -15.24
CA LYS A 428 -17.82 -32.68 -15.73
C LYS A 428 -17.65 -33.25 -17.14
N GLN A 429 -16.92 -32.57 -18.02
CA GLN A 429 -16.65 -33.04 -19.38
C GLN A 429 -15.74 -34.27 -19.43
N ILE A 430 -14.80 -34.42 -18.48
CA ILE A 430 -13.91 -35.59 -18.38
C ILE A 430 -14.67 -36.81 -17.80
N ALA A 431 -15.69 -36.57 -16.98
CA ALA A 431 -16.48 -37.62 -16.33
C ALA A 431 -17.58 -38.24 -17.22
N LEU A 432 -17.89 -37.62 -18.36
CA LEU A 432 -18.82 -38.10 -19.38
C LEU A 432 -18.06 -38.83 -20.49
#